data_AF-A0A5Q4GCY3-F1
#
_entry.id   AF-A0A5Q4GCY3-F1
#
_cell.length_a   1.000
_cell.length_b   1.000
_cell.length_c   1.000
_cell.angle_alpha   90.00
_cell.angle_beta   90.00
_cell.angle_gamma   90.00
#
_symmetry.space_group_name_H-M   'P 1'
#
loop_
_entity.id
_entity.type
_entity.pdbx_description
1 polymer ?
#
loop_
_entity_poly.entity_id
_entity_poly.type
_entity_poly.pdbx_seq_one_letter_code
_entity_poly.pdbx_strand_id
1 'polypeptide(L)'
;MPSEVKMSDPSSQPQQRQWIRQAHETVADLFERRPGLYWTDLLLTALLAWSAVALYFLAPPWSAWQAAGLLVAGIALFRAGTFMHEIIHMGRSEMRWFKRCWNLLVGIPLLMPWVLYRNHIEHHSRAHFGTPRDGEYLPLAAAPTRELIRYLLQIPVLSLMALARFGLAAPLSWIFPPLRRWLLSAGSAYVSNPHYRKPFPERERKHLFVVELLCLAWLLMWLALTVYGPVTPLHWAMAWLLHAWTLGLNWIRNLAAHGYGNRGESMSHLEQLQDSINITGQTWLTVWLFPVGLRYHGLHHLFPGLPYHAMGKAHRRLMERFGDDSPYALANHANYFAVVTRLFQGAARTRADESAIAVWRQQA
;
A
#
# COMPACT_ATOMS: atom_id res chain seq x y z
N MET A 1 -8.03 33.64 -32.10
CA MET A 1 -8.94 32.71 -31.39
C MET A 1 -8.24 31.37 -31.31
N PRO A 2 -7.90 30.86 -30.13
CA PRO A 2 -7.29 29.54 -30.01
C PRO A 2 -8.36 28.49 -30.32
N SER A 3 -8.05 27.58 -31.23
CA SER A 3 -8.91 26.46 -31.63
C SER A 3 -9.23 25.59 -30.41
N GLU A 4 -10.49 25.54 -30.02
CA GLU A 4 -11.04 24.50 -29.14
C GLU A 4 -10.81 23.14 -29.80
N VAL A 5 -9.80 22.41 -29.32
CA VAL A 5 -9.66 20.99 -29.62
C VAL A 5 -10.73 20.28 -28.80
N LYS A 6 -11.91 20.08 -29.40
CA LYS A 6 -12.85 19.04 -28.96
C LYS A 6 -12.10 17.71 -29.05
N MET A 7 -11.70 17.15 -27.90
CA MET A 7 -11.08 15.82 -27.86
C MET A 7 -12.11 14.78 -28.30
N SER A 8 -11.99 14.36 -29.56
CA SER A 8 -12.57 13.12 -30.06
C SER A 8 -11.94 11.94 -29.30
N ASP A 9 -12.77 10.97 -28.92
CA ASP A 9 -12.45 9.65 -28.36
C ASP A 9 -10.94 9.30 -28.25
N PRO A 10 -10.36 9.18 -27.04
CA PRO A 10 -8.93 8.90 -26.80
C PRO A 10 -8.46 7.48 -27.20
N SER A 11 -9.18 6.80 -28.08
CA SER A 11 -8.99 5.38 -28.42
C SER A 11 -7.78 5.11 -29.34
N SER A 12 -7.19 6.12 -29.99
CA SER A 12 -5.99 5.92 -30.80
C SER A 12 -4.70 6.01 -29.97
N GLN A 13 -3.85 4.97 -30.02
CA GLN A 13 -2.56 4.93 -29.29
C GLN A 13 -1.67 6.19 -29.46
N PRO A 14 -1.60 6.86 -30.65
CA PRO A 14 -0.82 8.09 -30.80
C PRO A 14 -1.33 9.25 -29.95
N GLN A 15 -2.66 9.45 -29.86
CA GLN A 15 -3.25 10.53 -29.06
C GLN A 15 -3.01 10.30 -27.56
N GLN A 16 -3.13 9.05 -27.10
CA GLN A 16 -2.82 8.69 -25.71
C GLN A 16 -1.37 9.05 -25.35
N ARG A 17 -0.41 8.69 -26.22
CA ARG A 17 1.01 9.02 -26.01
C ARG A 17 1.24 10.53 -25.96
N GLN A 18 0.58 11.28 -26.84
CA GLN A 18 0.68 12.74 -26.86
C GLN A 18 0.13 13.36 -25.56
N TRP A 19 -1.04 12.92 -25.11
CA TRP A 19 -1.63 13.41 -23.85
C TRP A 19 -0.74 13.10 -22.65
N ILE A 20 -0.22 11.87 -22.54
CA ILE A 20 0.69 11.47 -21.45
C ILE A 20 1.95 12.34 -21.44
N ARG A 21 2.52 12.62 -22.62
CA ARG A 21 3.69 13.51 -22.74
C ARG A 21 3.37 14.92 -22.24
N GLN A 22 2.26 15.50 -22.68
CA GLN A 22 1.83 16.82 -22.22
C GLN A 22 1.57 16.84 -20.70
N ALA A 23 1.02 15.76 -20.15
CA ALA A 23 0.82 15.61 -18.71
C ALA A 23 2.16 15.64 -17.97
N HIS A 24 3.18 14.93 -18.45
CA HIS A 24 4.55 14.99 -17.90
C HIS A 24 5.16 16.39 -17.97
N GLU A 25 5.03 17.08 -19.11
CA GLU A 25 5.52 18.46 -19.28
C GLU A 25 4.88 19.43 -18.27
N THR A 26 3.63 19.19 -17.86
CA THR A 26 2.88 20.04 -16.90
C THR A 26 3.46 20.01 -15.48
N VAL A 27 4.12 18.91 -15.11
CA VAL A 27 4.57 18.64 -13.74
C VAL A 27 6.08 18.40 -13.65
N ALA A 28 6.82 18.67 -14.72
CA ALA A 28 8.24 18.34 -14.83
C ALA A 28 9.11 18.97 -13.72
N ASP A 29 8.76 20.17 -13.23
CA ASP A 29 9.43 20.89 -12.14
C ASP A 29 9.08 20.36 -10.73
N LEU A 30 8.20 19.35 -10.61
CA LEU A 30 7.68 18.90 -9.32
C LEU A 30 8.30 17.61 -8.79
N PHE A 31 9.23 16.99 -9.51
CA PHE A 31 9.84 15.70 -9.14
C PHE A 31 10.93 15.79 -8.06
N GLU A 32 11.37 16.99 -7.70
CA GLU A 32 12.40 17.17 -6.68
C GLU A 32 11.85 16.84 -5.27
N ARG A 33 12.41 15.80 -4.63
CA ARG A 33 12.13 15.48 -3.23
C ARG A 33 12.80 16.49 -2.31
N ARG A 34 12.01 17.11 -1.43
CA ARG A 34 12.49 17.99 -0.34
C ARG A 34 12.77 17.18 0.94
N PRO A 35 14.01 16.80 1.25
CA PRO A 35 14.28 15.82 2.31
C PRO A 35 13.83 16.30 3.70
N GLY A 36 13.91 17.60 3.96
CA GLY A 36 13.44 18.19 5.23
C GLY A 36 11.98 17.87 5.53
N LEU A 37 11.09 17.94 4.53
CA LEU A 37 9.67 17.61 4.71
C LEU A 37 9.47 16.13 5.06
N TYR A 38 10.20 15.22 4.42
CA TYR A 38 10.12 13.79 4.72
C TYR A 38 10.60 13.48 6.13
N TRP A 39 11.76 14.02 6.53
CA TRP A 39 12.32 13.79 7.86
C TRP A 39 11.44 14.37 8.96
N THR A 40 10.98 15.62 8.82
CA THR A 40 10.11 16.25 9.81
C THR A 40 8.78 15.49 9.93
N ASP A 41 8.14 15.14 8.82
CA ASP A 41 6.87 14.40 8.85
C ASP A 41 7.04 13.00 9.47
N LEU A 42 8.06 12.25 9.07
CA LEU A 42 8.34 10.93 9.63
C LEU A 42 8.63 11.01 11.13
N LEU A 43 9.52 11.90 11.57
CA LEU A 43 9.94 11.96 12.97
C LEU A 43 8.81 12.43 13.89
N LEU A 44 8.02 13.42 13.46
CA LEU A 44 6.84 13.86 14.23
C LEU A 44 5.77 12.76 14.29
N THR A 45 5.49 12.11 13.15
CA THR A 45 4.53 11.01 13.11
C THR A 45 5.00 9.82 13.96
N ALA A 46 6.29 9.47 13.90
CA ALA A 46 6.86 8.39 14.71
C ALA A 46 6.86 8.73 16.20
N LEU A 47 7.20 9.97 16.58
CA LEU A 47 7.11 10.42 17.97
C LEU A 47 5.69 10.30 18.52
N LEU A 48 4.70 10.76 17.75
CA LEU A 48 3.28 10.63 18.11
C LEU A 48 2.88 9.15 18.22
N ALA A 49 3.25 8.34 17.23
CA ALA A 49 2.94 6.92 17.20
C ALA A 49 3.48 6.20 18.44
N TRP A 50 4.78 6.31 18.71
CA TRP A 50 5.43 5.60 19.82
C TRP A 50 5.00 6.14 21.19
N SER A 51 4.69 7.44 21.31
CA SER A 51 4.10 7.98 22.54
C SER A 51 2.70 7.42 22.80
N ALA A 52 1.88 7.28 21.75
CA ALA A 52 0.56 6.66 21.85
C ALA A 52 0.64 5.15 22.10
N VAL A 53 1.63 4.45 21.54
CA VAL A 53 1.94 3.05 21.90
C VAL A 53 2.27 2.97 23.39
N ALA A 54 3.16 3.82 23.90
CA ALA A 54 3.50 3.82 25.32
C ALA A 54 2.24 4.06 26.19
N LEU A 55 1.40 5.02 25.82
CA LEU A 55 0.12 5.25 26.49
C LEU A 55 -0.78 4.01 26.47
N TYR A 56 -0.92 3.34 25.33
CA TYR A 56 -1.74 2.14 25.19
C TYR A 56 -1.26 0.99 26.11
N PHE A 57 0.05 0.80 26.20
CA PHE A 57 0.65 -0.29 26.98
C PHE A 57 0.76 0.01 28.48
N LEU A 58 0.90 1.28 28.88
CA LEU A 58 1.15 1.67 30.27
C LEU A 58 -0.09 2.19 31.00
N ALA A 59 -1.14 2.62 30.28
CA ALA A 59 -2.37 3.09 30.91
C ALA A 59 -3.10 1.96 31.65
N PRO A 60 -3.91 2.27 32.69
CA PRO A 60 -4.70 1.28 33.39
C PRO A 60 -5.57 0.47 32.41
N PRO A 61 -5.64 -0.87 32.55
CA PRO A 61 -6.45 -1.71 31.68
C PRO A 61 -7.90 -1.22 31.60
N TRP A 62 -8.45 -1.20 30.39
CA TRP A 62 -9.83 -0.78 30.09
C TRP A 62 -10.14 0.71 30.36
N SER A 63 -9.13 1.52 30.65
CA SER A 63 -9.31 2.96 30.78
C SER A 63 -9.56 3.65 29.44
N ALA A 64 -10.22 4.82 29.48
CA ALA A 64 -10.36 5.70 28.31
C ALA A 64 -9.00 6.09 27.70
N TRP A 65 -7.96 6.21 28.53
CA TRP A 65 -6.59 6.50 28.08
C TRP A 65 -5.96 5.36 27.30
N GLN A 66 -6.18 4.11 27.73
CA GLN A 66 -5.74 2.95 26.98
C GLN A 66 -6.44 2.90 25.61
N ALA A 67 -7.75 3.10 25.58
CA ALA A 67 -8.51 3.14 24.32
C ALA A 67 -8.04 4.27 23.38
N ALA A 68 -7.81 5.47 23.93
CA ALA A 68 -7.25 6.59 23.17
C ALA A 68 -5.85 6.28 22.62
N GLY A 69 -4.99 5.65 23.44
CA GLY A 69 -3.68 5.17 23.04
C GLY A 69 -3.75 4.22 21.85
N LEU A 70 -4.61 3.20 21.90
CA LEU A 70 -4.82 2.24 20.81
C LEU A 70 -5.24 2.93 19.50
N LEU A 71 -6.23 3.81 19.58
CA LEU A 71 -6.78 4.51 18.42
C LEU A 71 -5.73 5.41 17.76
N VAL A 72 -5.10 6.28 18.55
CA VAL A 72 -4.08 7.22 18.05
C VAL A 72 -2.84 6.48 17.55
N ALA A 73 -2.39 5.46 18.28
CA ALA A 73 -1.23 4.65 17.89
C ALA A 73 -1.43 4.01 16.54
N GLY A 74 -2.55 3.31 16.30
CA GLY A 74 -2.73 2.63 15.03
C GLY A 74 -2.93 3.57 13.85
N ILE A 75 -3.58 4.72 14.05
CA ILE A 75 -3.69 5.75 13.00
C ILE A 75 -2.31 6.35 12.67
N ALA A 76 -1.52 6.69 13.69
CA ALA A 76 -0.19 7.25 13.51
C ALA A 76 0.79 6.23 12.91
N LEU A 77 0.74 4.96 13.34
CA LEU A 77 1.51 3.85 12.76
C LEU A 77 1.08 3.55 11.32
N PHE A 78 -0.21 3.65 11.00
CA PHE A 78 -0.71 3.51 9.63
C PHE A 78 -0.15 4.62 8.73
N ARG A 79 -0.22 5.87 9.18
CA ARG A 79 0.38 7.02 8.49
C ARG A 79 1.89 6.84 8.30
N ALA A 80 2.61 6.51 9.37
CA ALA A 80 4.06 6.29 9.32
C ALA A 80 4.41 5.11 8.39
N GLY A 81 3.64 4.03 8.48
CA GLY A 81 3.74 2.82 7.67
C GLY A 81 3.60 3.09 6.17
N THR A 82 2.71 4.03 5.83
CA THR A 82 2.43 4.40 4.45
C THR A 82 3.63 5.00 3.70
N PHE A 83 4.61 5.61 4.39
CA PHE A 83 5.83 6.10 3.75
C PHE A 83 6.59 5.01 2.98
N MET A 84 6.35 3.73 3.27
CA MET A 84 6.82 2.61 2.45
C MET A 84 6.51 2.80 0.96
N HIS A 85 5.34 3.38 0.63
CA HIS A 85 4.91 3.69 -0.72
C HIS A 85 5.78 4.75 -1.40
N GLU A 86 6.25 5.76 -0.66
CA GLU A 86 7.23 6.73 -1.19
C GLU A 86 8.63 6.11 -1.31
N ILE A 87 9.02 5.33 -0.29
CA ILE A 87 10.37 4.74 -0.18
C ILE A 87 10.68 3.80 -1.35
N ILE A 88 9.69 3.04 -1.81
CA ILE A 88 9.92 2.06 -2.87
C ILE A 88 10.23 2.72 -4.23
N HIS A 89 9.74 3.94 -4.47
CA HIS A 89 10.03 4.70 -5.70
C HIS A 89 11.28 5.56 -5.63
N MET A 90 11.83 5.77 -4.44
CA MET A 90 13.12 6.46 -4.30
C MET A 90 14.25 5.61 -4.88
N GLY A 91 15.17 6.25 -5.60
CA GLY A 91 16.35 5.58 -6.17
C GLY A 91 17.20 4.86 -5.11
N ARG A 92 18.05 3.91 -5.55
CA ARG A 92 18.86 3.07 -4.65
C ARG A 92 19.76 3.88 -3.70
N SER A 93 20.35 4.97 -4.19
CA SER A 93 21.22 5.88 -3.43
C SER A 93 20.49 7.09 -2.85
N GLU A 94 19.24 7.31 -3.25
CA GLU A 94 18.42 8.44 -2.79
C GLU A 94 17.94 8.19 -1.37
N MET A 95 18.07 9.21 -0.51
CA MET A 95 17.53 9.22 0.85
C MET A 95 17.87 7.96 1.68
N ARG A 96 19.06 7.37 1.47
CA ARG A 96 19.47 6.08 2.10
C ARG A 96 19.24 6.01 3.61
N TRP A 97 19.60 7.08 4.33
CA TRP A 97 19.43 7.13 5.78
C TRP A 97 17.97 7.27 6.21
N PHE A 98 17.14 7.97 5.43
CA PHE A 98 15.70 8.01 5.66
C PHE A 98 15.09 6.61 5.57
N LYS A 99 15.43 5.84 4.52
CA LYS A 99 14.95 4.45 4.36
C LYS A 99 15.35 3.55 5.53
N ARG A 100 16.59 3.71 6.03
CA ARG A 100 17.12 2.95 7.17
C ARG A 100 16.44 3.34 8.48
N CYS A 101 16.33 4.63 8.76
CA CYS A 101 15.65 5.13 9.96
C CYS A 101 14.16 4.76 9.94
N TRP A 102 13.50 4.85 8.80
CA TRP A 102 12.12 4.39 8.63
C TRP A 102 11.97 2.90 8.94
N ASN A 103 12.86 2.05 8.41
CA ASN A 103 12.85 0.62 8.76
C ASN A 103 13.06 0.42 10.26
N LEU A 104 13.98 1.14 10.90
CA LEU A 104 14.24 0.99 12.34
C LEU A 104 13.03 1.42 13.18
N LEU A 105 12.43 2.56 12.85
CA LEU A 105 11.36 3.18 13.63
C LEU A 105 9.98 2.58 13.35
N VAL A 106 9.75 2.00 12.18
CA VAL A 106 8.42 1.59 11.73
C VAL A 106 8.46 0.20 11.13
N GLY A 107 9.30 -0.01 10.12
CA GLY A 107 9.32 -1.26 9.36
C GLY A 107 9.63 -2.50 10.20
N ILE A 108 10.69 -2.50 10.99
CA ILE A 108 11.10 -3.65 11.81
C ILE A 108 10.12 -3.87 12.98
N PRO A 109 9.73 -2.85 13.76
CA PRO A 109 8.79 -3.07 14.87
C PRO A 109 7.41 -3.57 14.43
N LEU A 110 6.95 -3.18 13.23
CA LEU A 110 5.71 -3.67 12.62
C LEU A 110 5.93 -4.92 11.75
N LEU A 111 7.13 -5.51 11.69
CA LEU A 111 7.41 -6.66 10.80
C LEU A 111 7.00 -6.37 9.33
N MET A 112 7.22 -5.13 8.92
CA MET A 112 6.92 -4.50 7.63
C MET A 112 8.15 -3.77 7.04
N PRO A 113 9.33 -4.40 6.86
CA PRO A 113 10.44 -3.72 6.20
C PRO A 113 10.09 -3.43 4.73
N TRP A 114 10.44 -2.22 4.26
CA TRP A 114 9.98 -1.70 2.96
C TRP A 114 10.35 -2.57 1.76
N VAL A 115 11.43 -3.33 1.84
CA VAL A 115 11.95 -4.15 0.72
C VAL A 115 10.96 -5.21 0.25
N LEU A 116 10.01 -5.59 1.11
CA LEU A 116 8.96 -6.56 0.79
C LEU A 116 7.78 -5.95 0.04
N TYR A 117 7.73 -4.64 -0.10
CA TYR A 117 6.74 -3.93 -0.90
C TYR A 117 7.21 -3.71 -2.34
N ARG A 118 8.27 -4.40 -2.76
CA ARG A 118 8.87 -4.22 -4.08
C ARG A 118 7.97 -4.60 -5.24
N ASN A 119 7.02 -5.51 -5.02
CA ASN A 119 5.99 -5.84 -6.00
C ASN A 119 5.24 -4.60 -6.50
N HIS A 120 5.19 -3.52 -5.69
CA HIS A 120 4.59 -2.26 -6.08
C HIS A 120 5.20 -1.65 -7.34
N ILE A 121 6.51 -1.80 -7.58
CA ILE A 121 7.16 -1.30 -8.81
C ILE A 121 6.55 -1.97 -10.04
N GLU A 122 6.21 -3.25 -9.93
CA GLU A 122 5.66 -4.06 -11.01
C GLU A 122 4.16 -3.83 -11.19
N HIS A 123 3.46 -3.46 -10.11
CA HIS A 123 2.08 -3.04 -10.18
C HIS A 123 1.89 -1.85 -11.15
N HIS A 124 2.85 -0.93 -11.29
CA HIS A 124 2.80 0.14 -12.32
C HIS A 124 3.06 -0.34 -13.76
N SER A 125 3.43 -1.60 -13.95
CA SER A 125 3.77 -2.14 -15.27
C SER A 125 2.52 -2.53 -16.04
N ARG A 126 2.47 -2.13 -17.32
CA ARG A 126 1.40 -2.57 -18.23
C ARG A 126 1.26 -4.07 -18.40
N ALA A 127 2.34 -4.81 -18.21
CA ALA A 127 2.33 -6.27 -18.34
C ALA A 127 1.74 -6.97 -17.11
N HIS A 128 1.61 -6.27 -15.98
CA HIS A 128 1.24 -6.86 -14.69
C HIS A 128 -0.05 -6.26 -14.15
N PHE A 129 -0.26 -4.94 -14.24
CA PHE A 129 -1.40 -4.26 -13.62
C PHE A 129 -2.74 -4.93 -13.95
N GLY A 130 -3.51 -5.27 -12.92
CA GLY A 130 -4.84 -5.87 -13.10
C GLY A 130 -4.82 -7.30 -13.64
N THR A 131 -3.69 -7.99 -13.61
CA THR A 131 -3.55 -9.40 -14.02
C THR A 131 -3.24 -10.31 -12.81
N PRO A 132 -3.29 -11.65 -12.94
CA PRO A 132 -2.88 -12.55 -11.86
C PRO A 132 -1.43 -12.35 -11.37
N ARG A 133 -0.59 -11.71 -12.20
CA ARG A 133 0.80 -11.38 -11.86
C ARG A 133 0.93 -10.05 -11.11
N ASP A 134 -0.16 -9.37 -10.82
CA ASP A 134 -0.17 -8.19 -9.96
C ASP A 134 -0.28 -8.60 -8.48
N GLY A 135 0.61 -8.09 -7.65
CA GLY A 135 0.55 -8.31 -6.21
C GLY A 135 -0.48 -7.43 -5.50
N GLU A 136 -0.85 -6.28 -6.08
CA GLU A 136 -1.68 -5.26 -5.41
C GLU A 136 -3.10 -5.18 -5.95
N TYR A 137 -3.36 -5.92 -7.03
CA TYR A 137 -4.68 -6.06 -7.61
C TYR A 137 -5.31 -7.40 -7.27
N LEU A 138 -6.54 -7.38 -6.80
CA LEU A 138 -7.40 -8.55 -6.70
C LEU A 138 -8.75 -8.13 -7.30
N PRO A 139 -9.39 -8.91 -8.20
CA PRO A 139 -10.52 -8.45 -8.98
C PRO A 139 -11.81 -8.51 -8.15
N LEU A 140 -11.83 -7.77 -7.05
CA LEU A 140 -12.86 -7.78 -6.01
C LEU A 140 -14.22 -7.31 -6.53
N ALA A 141 -14.26 -6.37 -7.48
CA ALA A 141 -15.50 -5.93 -8.12
C ALA A 141 -15.98 -6.88 -9.22
N ALA A 142 -15.09 -7.76 -9.73
CA ALA A 142 -15.38 -8.81 -10.70
C ALA A 142 -15.36 -10.22 -10.07
N ALA A 143 -15.66 -10.31 -8.78
CA ALA A 143 -15.80 -11.55 -8.03
C ALA A 143 -16.97 -11.46 -7.03
N PRO A 144 -17.61 -12.59 -6.66
CA PRO A 144 -18.74 -12.55 -5.73
C PRO A 144 -18.39 -11.91 -4.39
N THR A 145 -19.35 -11.24 -3.76
CA THR A 145 -19.20 -10.51 -2.47
C THR A 145 -18.48 -11.31 -1.36
N ARG A 146 -18.60 -12.64 -1.35
CA ARG A 146 -17.86 -13.50 -0.39
C ARG A 146 -16.33 -13.32 -0.47
N GLU A 147 -15.78 -12.99 -1.64
CA GLU A 147 -14.34 -12.82 -1.83
C GLU A 147 -13.87 -11.49 -1.23
N LEU A 148 -14.70 -10.44 -1.31
CA LEU A 148 -14.50 -9.20 -0.57
C LEU A 148 -14.60 -9.39 0.95
N ILE A 149 -15.55 -10.19 1.42
CA ILE A 149 -15.63 -10.56 2.84
C ILE A 149 -14.36 -11.31 3.26
N ARG A 150 -13.90 -12.30 2.47
CA ARG A 150 -12.64 -13.02 2.74
C ARG A 150 -11.44 -12.10 2.77
N TYR A 151 -11.37 -11.13 1.86
CA TYR A 151 -10.33 -10.10 1.86
C TYR A 151 -10.30 -9.37 3.22
N LEU A 152 -11.44 -8.89 3.71
CA LEU A 152 -11.49 -8.20 5.01
C LEU A 152 -11.23 -9.12 6.21
N LEU A 153 -11.67 -10.38 6.17
CA LEU A 153 -11.42 -11.36 7.24
C LEU A 153 -9.94 -11.73 7.38
N GLN A 154 -9.09 -11.43 6.39
CA GLN A 154 -7.64 -11.68 6.49
C GLN A 154 -6.95 -10.72 7.45
N ILE A 155 -7.49 -9.52 7.71
CA ILE A 155 -6.85 -8.47 8.52
C ILE A 155 -6.20 -9.00 9.83
N PRO A 156 -6.92 -9.71 10.72
CA PRO A 156 -6.32 -10.25 11.94
C PRO A 156 -5.28 -11.35 11.69
N VAL A 157 -5.42 -12.09 10.58
CA VAL A 157 -4.51 -13.18 10.19
C VAL A 157 -3.18 -12.63 9.67
N LEU A 158 -3.17 -11.47 9.01
CA LEU A 158 -1.93 -10.86 8.48
C LEU A 158 -0.89 -10.60 9.58
N SER A 159 -1.34 -10.16 10.77
CA SER A 159 -0.47 -9.98 11.93
C SER A 159 0.21 -11.28 12.34
N LEU A 160 -0.55 -12.38 12.36
CA LEU A 160 -0.02 -13.71 12.68
C LEU A 160 0.90 -14.24 11.56
N MET A 161 0.58 -13.95 10.30
CA MET A 161 1.43 -14.29 9.17
C MET A 161 2.76 -13.56 9.20
N ALA A 162 2.78 -12.27 9.57
CA ALA A 162 4.00 -11.50 9.74
C ALA A 162 4.88 -12.10 10.85
N LEU A 163 4.27 -12.41 12.01
CA LEU A 163 4.95 -13.09 13.11
C LEU A 163 5.52 -14.44 12.69
N ALA A 164 4.71 -15.29 12.04
CA ALA A 164 5.14 -16.60 11.56
C ALA A 164 6.25 -16.48 10.50
N ARG A 165 6.15 -15.50 9.60
CA ARG A 165 7.15 -15.27 8.56
C ARG A 165 8.51 -14.95 9.17
N PHE A 166 8.57 -14.01 10.11
CA PHE A 166 9.86 -13.53 10.64
C PHE A 166 10.38 -14.33 11.82
N GLY A 167 9.49 -14.82 12.69
CA GLY A 167 9.85 -15.61 13.87
C GLY A 167 10.14 -17.06 13.57
N LEU A 168 9.52 -17.64 12.53
CA LEU A 168 9.64 -19.08 12.22
C LEU A 168 10.16 -19.32 10.80
N ALA A 169 9.45 -18.85 9.77
CA ALA A 169 9.75 -19.23 8.39
C ALA A 169 11.11 -18.71 7.92
N ALA A 170 11.47 -17.45 8.23
CA ALA A 170 12.75 -16.86 7.88
C ALA A 170 13.94 -17.61 8.48
N PRO A 171 14.05 -17.83 9.82
CA PRO A 171 15.18 -18.56 10.39
C PRO A 171 15.26 -20.01 9.90
N LEU A 172 14.13 -20.71 9.81
CA LEU A 172 14.10 -22.07 9.26
C LEU A 172 14.55 -22.09 7.79
N SER A 173 14.19 -21.08 7.00
CA SER A 173 14.58 -21.01 5.60
C SER A 173 16.10 -20.88 5.39
N TRP A 174 16.86 -20.40 6.36
CA TRP A 174 18.32 -20.33 6.26
C TRP A 174 18.97 -21.71 6.28
N ILE A 175 18.29 -22.69 6.89
CA ILE A 175 18.75 -24.07 7.03
C ILE A 175 18.17 -24.96 5.93
N PHE A 176 16.90 -24.73 5.54
CA PHE A 176 16.16 -25.56 4.59
C PHE A 176 16.01 -24.90 3.21
N PRO A 177 16.79 -25.29 2.18
CA PRO A 177 16.74 -24.66 0.85
C PRO A 177 15.36 -24.68 0.16
N PRO A 178 14.55 -25.75 0.23
CA PRO A 178 13.20 -25.74 -0.33
C PRO A 178 12.32 -24.65 0.28
N LEU A 179 12.38 -24.48 1.61
CA LEU A 179 11.65 -23.43 2.31
C LEU A 179 12.16 -22.05 1.91
N ARG A 180 13.47 -21.85 1.71
CA ARG A 180 14.00 -20.56 1.20
C ARG A 180 13.46 -20.21 -0.17
N ARG A 181 13.44 -21.18 -1.09
CA ARG A 181 12.90 -20.95 -2.45
C ARG A 181 11.44 -20.53 -2.39
N TRP A 182 10.63 -21.23 -1.59
CA TRP A 182 9.23 -20.87 -1.39
C TRP A 182 9.06 -19.51 -0.71
N LEU A 183 9.82 -19.23 0.35
CA LEU A 183 9.72 -17.97 1.08
C LEU A 183 10.10 -16.78 0.19
N LEU A 184 11.11 -16.93 -0.65
CA LEU A 184 11.53 -15.90 -1.61
C LEU A 184 10.53 -15.72 -2.77
N SER A 185 9.73 -16.72 -3.12
CA SER A 185 8.77 -16.61 -4.23
C SER A 185 7.36 -16.24 -3.82
N ALA A 186 6.92 -16.67 -2.64
CA ALA A 186 5.53 -16.58 -2.18
C ALA A 186 5.36 -15.82 -0.86
N GLY A 187 6.33 -15.88 0.05
CA GLY A 187 6.22 -15.32 1.40
C GLY A 187 7.01 -14.04 1.64
N SER A 188 7.57 -13.44 0.58
CA SER A 188 8.40 -12.24 0.65
C SER A 188 7.86 -11.09 -0.21
N ALA A 189 6.54 -10.93 -0.25
CA ALA A 189 5.89 -9.79 -0.89
C ALA A 189 4.65 -9.36 -0.07
N TYR A 190 4.45 -8.06 0.12
CA TYR A 190 3.22 -7.52 0.71
C TYR A 190 2.19 -7.30 -0.38
N VAL A 191 1.27 -8.25 -0.48
CA VAL A 191 0.33 -8.38 -1.60
C VAL A 191 -1.10 -8.53 -1.09
N SER A 192 -2.04 -7.98 -1.84
CA SER A 192 -3.49 -8.26 -1.71
C SER A 192 -3.86 -9.54 -2.45
N ASN A 193 -3.14 -9.89 -3.51
CA ASN A 193 -3.36 -11.07 -4.31
C ASN A 193 -2.64 -12.30 -3.70
N PRO A 194 -3.37 -13.28 -3.10
CA PRO A 194 -2.76 -14.45 -2.49
C PRO A 194 -2.14 -15.41 -3.51
N HIS A 195 -2.45 -15.24 -4.80
CA HIS A 195 -1.93 -16.03 -5.91
C HIS A 195 -0.64 -15.45 -6.51
N TYR A 196 -0.24 -14.24 -6.13
CA TYR A 196 1.00 -13.64 -6.61
C TYR A 196 2.22 -14.50 -6.22
N ARG A 197 3.03 -14.87 -7.21
CA ARG A 197 4.29 -15.60 -7.02
C ARG A 197 5.36 -14.95 -7.88
N LYS A 198 6.47 -14.57 -7.26
CA LYS A 198 7.64 -14.07 -7.98
C LYS A 198 8.93 -14.25 -7.18
N PRO A 199 9.98 -14.83 -7.76
CA PRO A 199 11.28 -14.93 -7.09
C PRO A 199 11.81 -13.56 -6.67
N PHE A 200 12.14 -13.42 -5.39
CA PHE A 200 12.72 -12.18 -4.84
C PHE A 200 14.04 -11.83 -5.54
N PRO A 201 14.25 -10.56 -5.95
CA PRO A 201 15.43 -10.16 -6.72
C PRO A 201 16.74 -10.44 -6.01
N GLU A 202 17.68 -11.09 -6.69
CA GLU A 202 18.97 -11.51 -6.12
C GLU A 202 19.78 -10.34 -5.55
N ARG A 203 19.72 -9.19 -6.24
CA ARG A 203 20.42 -7.95 -5.86
C ARG A 203 20.00 -7.40 -4.50
N GLU A 204 18.79 -7.76 -4.04
CA GLU A 204 18.24 -7.28 -2.77
C GLU A 204 18.21 -8.35 -1.67
N ARG A 205 18.56 -9.60 -1.99
CA ARG A 205 18.58 -10.70 -1.00
C ARG A 205 19.51 -10.42 0.19
N LYS A 206 20.63 -9.71 -0.02
CA LYS A 206 21.51 -9.28 1.09
C LYS A 206 20.80 -8.31 2.03
N HIS A 207 20.06 -7.34 1.48
CA HIS A 207 19.29 -6.41 2.31
C HIS A 207 18.14 -7.12 3.02
N LEU A 208 17.44 -8.01 2.31
CA LEU A 208 16.39 -8.85 2.86
C LEU A 208 16.89 -9.66 4.07
N PHE A 209 18.03 -10.32 3.94
CA PHE A 209 18.61 -11.10 5.04
C PHE A 209 18.90 -10.25 6.28
N VAL A 210 19.42 -9.02 6.10
CA VAL A 210 19.65 -8.09 7.22
C VAL A 210 18.34 -7.72 7.91
N VAL A 211 17.29 -7.38 7.16
CA VAL A 211 16.00 -7.05 7.79
C VAL A 211 15.32 -8.27 8.41
N GLU A 212 15.52 -9.47 7.86
CA GLU A 212 15.07 -10.73 8.47
C GLU A 212 15.73 -10.95 9.84
N LEU A 213 17.05 -10.75 9.94
CA LEU A 213 17.79 -10.82 11.21
C LEU A 213 17.29 -9.79 12.23
N LEU A 214 17.07 -8.55 11.80
CA LEU A 214 16.60 -7.48 12.70
C LEU A 214 15.17 -7.72 13.19
N CYS A 215 14.27 -8.21 12.32
CA CYS A 215 12.92 -8.59 12.72
C CYS A 215 12.96 -9.80 13.66
N LEU A 216 13.80 -10.80 13.41
CA LEU A 216 13.98 -11.93 14.33
C LEU A 216 14.51 -11.46 15.68
N ALA A 217 15.52 -10.59 15.71
CA ALA A 217 16.07 -10.02 16.93
C ALA A 217 15.02 -9.24 17.73
N TRP A 218 14.17 -8.46 17.05
CA TRP A 218 13.03 -7.77 17.67
C TRP A 218 12.04 -8.75 18.33
N LEU A 219 11.72 -9.84 17.65
CA LEU A 219 10.83 -10.88 18.18
C LEU A 219 11.45 -11.65 19.34
N LEU A 220 12.75 -11.98 19.26
CA LEU A 220 13.48 -12.64 20.34
C LEU A 220 13.61 -11.73 21.56
N MET A 221 13.75 -10.41 21.37
CA MET A 221 13.71 -9.45 22.47
C MET A 221 12.35 -9.49 23.18
N TRP A 222 11.24 -9.46 22.44
CA TRP A 222 9.90 -9.62 23.02
C TRP A 222 9.72 -10.95 23.75
N LEU A 223 10.22 -12.05 23.18
CA LEU A 223 10.19 -13.36 23.81
C LEU A 223 11.02 -13.38 25.11
N ALA A 224 12.23 -12.82 25.09
CA ALA A 224 13.08 -12.71 26.28
C ALA A 224 12.41 -11.86 27.38
N LEU A 225 11.77 -10.75 27.02
CA LEU A 225 10.98 -9.94 27.96
C LEU A 225 9.73 -10.68 28.46
N THR A 226 9.26 -11.72 27.76
CA THR A 226 8.15 -12.57 28.21
C THR A 226 8.61 -13.61 29.21
N VAL A 227 9.78 -14.22 28.97
CA VAL A 227 10.33 -15.27 29.82
C VAL A 227 10.99 -14.71 31.07
N TYR A 228 11.69 -13.58 30.95
CA TYR A 228 12.55 -13.02 32.00
C TYR A 228 12.11 -11.62 32.46
N GLY A 229 11.05 -11.06 31.88
CA GLY A 229 10.68 -9.65 32.06
C GLY A 229 9.19 -9.43 32.31
N PRO A 230 8.71 -8.19 32.09
CA PRO A 230 7.35 -7.79 32.45
C PRO A 230 6.30 -8.12 31.38
N VAL A 231 6.71 -8.64 30.21
CA VAL A 231 5.77 -8.87 29.10
C VAL A 231 4.96 -10.13 29.39
N THR A 232 3.63 -9.99 29.41
CA THR A 232 2.70 -11.10 29.65
C THR A 232 1.97 -11.48 28.35
N PRO A 233 1.26 -12.63 28.29
CA PRO A 233 0.42 -12.97 27.14
C PRO A 233 -0.60 -11.88 26.74
N LEU A 234 -1.06 -11.08 27.71
CA LEU A 234 -1.94 -9.93 27.43
C LEU A 234 -1.24 -8.88 26.56
N HIS A 235 0.04 -8.61 26.80
CA HIS A 235 0.82 -7.65 26.01
C HIS A 235 1.00 -8.12 24.56
N TRP A 236 1.13 -9.43 24.33
CA TRP A 236 1.11 -10.00 22.98
C TRP A 236 -0.25 -9.82 22.30
N ALA A 237 -1.35 -10.03 23.02
CA ALA A 237 -2.70 -9.78 22.50
C ALA A 237 -2.92 -8.30 22.16
N MET A 238 -2.41 -7.39 23.00
CA MET A 238 -2.43 -5.94 22.75
C MET A 238 -1.61 -5.57 21.50
N ALA A 239 -0.40 -6.10 21.37
CA ALA A 239 0.44 -5.90 20.19
C ALA A 239 -0.23 -6.43 18.92
N TRP A 240 -0.83 -7.62 18.98
CA TRP A 240 -1.59 -8.20 17.88
C TRP A 240 -2.78 -7.33 17.48
N LEU A 241 -3.56 -6.84 18.46
CA LEU A 241 -4.71 -5.98 18.22
C LEU A 241 -4.30 -4.65 17.57
N LEU A 242 -3.27 -3.99 18.11
CA LEU A 242 -2.74 -2.75 17.55
C LEU A 242 -2.20 -2.95 16.13
N HIS A 243 -1.49 -4.04 15.89
CA HIS A 243 -0.96 -4.37 14.57
C HIS A 243 -2.09 -4.67 13.58
N ALA A 244 -3.08 -5.47 13.97
CA ALA A 244 -4.26 -5.77 13.15
C ALA A 244 -5.07 -4.50 12.84
N TRP A 245 -5.22 -3.60 13.81
CA TRP A 245 -5.85 -2.29 13.63
C TRP A 245 -5.08 -1.44 12.59
N THR A 246 -3.76 -1.35 12.74
CA THR A 246 -2.87 -0.60 11.83
C THR A 246 -2.94 -1.14 10.40
N LEU A 247 -2.85 -2.46 10.21
CA LEU A 247 -2.98 -3.10 8.91
C LEU A 247 -4.40 -2.97 8.35
N GLY A 248 -5.40 -3.09 9.21
CA GLY A 248 -6.81 -2.97 8.85
C GLY A 248 -7.15 -1.62 8.25
N LEU A 249 -6.62 -0.52 8.81
CA LEU A 249 -6.75 0.82 8.22
C LEU A 249 -6.22 0.86 6.78
N ASN A 250 -5.07 0.25 6.54
CA ASN A 250 -4.51 0.17 5.19
C ASN A 250 -5.38 -0.67 4.24
N TRP A 251 -5.89 -1.82 4.70
CA TRP A 251 -6.76 -2.69 3.89
C TRP A 251 -8.10 -2.04 3.56
N ILE A 252 -8.69 -1.32 4.53
CA ILE A 252 -9.91 -0.52 4.32
C ILE A 252 -9.64 0.58 3.31
N ARG A 253 -8.58 1.37 3.47
CA ARG A 253 -8.15 2.38 2.49
C ARG A 253 -8.03 1.77 1.10
N ASN A 254 -7.39 0.60 1.02
CA ASN A 254 -7.08 -0.06 -0.25
C ASN A 254 -8.33 -0.45 -1.05
N LEU A 255 -9.51 -0.62 -0.41
CA LEU A 255 -10.77 -0.81 -1.13
C LEU A 255 -11.11 0.31 -2.13
N ALA A 256 -10.51 1.48 -1.95
CA ALA A 256 -10.67 2.64 -2.85
C ALA A 256 -9.36 3.04 -3.54
N ALA A 257 -8.38 2.14 -3.63
CA ALA A 257 -7.17 2.38 -4.43
C ALA A 257 -7.44 2.17 -5.94
N HIS A 258 -8.26 1.17 -6.27
CA HIS A 258 -8.59 0.80 -7.65
C HIS A 258 -10.08 0.48 -7.84
N GLY A 259 -10.51 0.40 -9.10
CA GLY A 259 -11.85 -0.07 -9.48
C GLY A 259 -12.04 -1.57 -9.26
N TYR A 260 -10.96 -2.35 -9.33
CA TYR A 260 -10.94 -3.81 -9.09
C TYR A 260 -11.86 -4.63 -10.01
N GLY A 261 -12.21 -4.09 -11.18
CA GLY A 261 -13.12 -4.70 -12.16
C GLY A 261 -12.42 -5.49 -13.27
N ASN A 262 -11.11 -5.32 -13.47
CA ASN A 262 -10.41 -5.99 -14.56
C ASN A 262 -10.31 -7.51 -14.31
N ARG A 263 -10.51 -8.32 -15.34
CA ARG A 263 -10.60 -9.78 -15.21
C ARG A 263 -9.29 -10.48 -15.55
N GLY A 264 -8.25 -9.72 -15.90
CA GLY A 264 -6.92 -10.21 -16.27
C GLY A 264 -6.48 -9.74 -17.65
N GLU A 265 -7.31 -8.96 -18.34
CA GLU A 265 -6.98 -8.36 -19.63
C GLU A 265 -5.84 -7.33 -19.51
N SER A 266 -5.07 -7.17 -20.59
CA SER A 266 -4.04 -6.13 -20.67
C SER A 266 -4.68 -4.75 -20.79
N MET A 267 -4.25 -3.81 -19.96
CA MET A 267 -4.68 -2.42 -20.04
C MET A 267 -3.62 -1.50 -20.66
N SER A 268 -4.08 -0.49 -21.38
CA SER A 268 -3.33 0.71 -21.76
C SER A 268 -2.99 1.56 -20.53
N HIS A 269 -2.08 2.52 -20.68
CA HIS A 269 -1.73 3.43 -19.59
C HIS A 269 -2.91 4.28 -19.12
N LEU A 270 -3.82 4.68 -20.03
CA LEU A 270 -4.99 5.46 -19.65
C LEU A 270 -6.04 4.63 -18.95
N GLU A 271 -6.26 3.38 -19.37
CA GLU A 271 -7.15 2.47 -18.64
C GLU A 271 -6.63 2.18 -17.23
N GLN A 272 -5.31 2.03 -17.05
CA GLN A 272 -4.70 1.88 -15.72
C GLN A 272 -4.89 3.11 -14.85
N LEU A 273 -4.70 4.30 -15.44
CA LEU A 273 -4.97 5.57 -14.77
C LEU A 273 -6.43 5.66 -14.34
N GLN A 274 -7.37 5.30 -15.21
CA GLN A 274 -8.81 5.39 -14.95
C GLN A 274 -9.32 4.33 -13.97
N ASP A 275 -8.69 3.15 -13.94
CA ASP A 275 -8.97 2.15 -12.92
C ASP A 275 -8.31 2.49 -11.57
N SER A 276 -7.32 3.40 -11.56
CA SER A 276 -6.66 3.89 -10.34
C SER A 276 -7.32 5.15 -9.80
N ILE A 277 -7.60 5.19 -8.49
CA ILE A 277 -8.56 6.14 -7.96
C ILE A 277 -7.89 7.33 -7.25
N ASN A 278 -8.29 8.55 -7.60
CA ASN A 278 -8.03 9.74 -6.80
C ASN A 278 -9.27 10.07 -5.97
N ILE A 279 -9.09 10.33 -4.67
CA ILE A 279 -10.12 10.90 -3.79
C ILE A 279 -9.89 12.42 -3.65
N THR A 280 -10.73 13.20 -4.32
CA THR A 280 -10.58 14.66 -4.42
C THR A 280 -11.44 15.43 -3.42
N GLY A 281 -12.51 14.83 -2.89
CA GLY A 281 -13.38 15.43 -1.85
C GLY A 281 -13.18 14.89 -0.42
N GLN A 282 -14.17 15.11 0.44
CA GLN A 282 -14.25 14.65 1.86
C GLN A 282 -13.01 14.95 2.72
N THR A 283 -12.81 16.21 3.10
CA THR A 283 -11.56 16.70 3.70
C THR A 283 -11.10 15.95 4.95
N TRP A 284 -11.97 15.69 5.93
CA TRP A 284 -11.52 15.03 7.18
C TRP A 284 -11.11 13.58 6.93
N LEU A 285 -11.99 12.74 6.36
CA LEU A 285 -11.71 11.32 6.15
C LEU A 285 -10.56 11.13 5.16
N THR A 286 -10.51 11.94 4.11
CA THR A 286 -9.44 11.86 3.11
C THR A 286 -8.08 12.18 3.73
N VAL A 287 -7.99 13.15 4.64
CA VAL A 287 -6.73 13.48 5.32
C VAL A 287 -6.25 12.35 6.22
N TRP A 288 -7.17 11.67 6.93
CA TRP A 288 -6.83 10.60 7.86
C TRP A 288 -6.57 9.25 7.19
N LEU A 289 -7.45 8.85 6.26
CA LEU A 289 -7.44 7.52 5.64
C LEU A 289 -6.49 7.45 4.44
N PHE A 290 -6.12 8.58 3.81
CA PHE A 290 -5.23 8.62 2.64
C PHE A 290 -3.98 9.49 2.89
N PRO A 291 -3.14 9.11 3.86
CA PRO A 291 -1.96 9.88 4.20
C PRO A 291 -0.89 9.81 3.10
N VAL A 292 0.12 10.69 3.20
CA VAL A 292 1.33 10.67 2.35
C VAL A 292 1.00 10.62 0.85
N GLY A 293 0.05 11.46 0.39
CA GLY A 293 -0.28 11.61 -1.03
C GLY A 293 -1.17 10.52 -1.62
N LEU A 294 -1.49 9.45 -0.88
CA LEU A 294 -2.30 8.32 -1.36
C LEU A 294 -3.70 8.70 -1.84
N ARG A 295 -4.21 9.87 -1.47
CA ARG A 295 -5.48 10.38 -2.01
C ARG A 295 -5.40 10.61 -3.52
N TYR A 296 -4.21 10.69 -4.09
CA TYR A 296 -3.97 10.84 -5.52
C TYR A 296 -3.35 9.56 -6.10
N HIS A 297 -3.97 8.39 -5.86
CA HIS A 297 -3.40 7.10 -6.31
C HIS A 297 -3.39 6.96 -7.84
N GLY A 298 -4.41 7.47 -8.54
CA GLY A 298 -4.38 7.57 -10.01
C GLY A 298 -3.26 8.48 -10.51
N LEU A 299 -3.04 9.64 -9.87
CA LEU A 299 -1.91 10.52 -10.19
C LEU A 299 -0.56 9.81 -9.97
N HIS A 300 -0.47 9.03 -8.90
CA HIS A 300 0.70 8.23 -8.60
C HIS A 300 0.99 7.19 -9.67
N HIS A 301 -0.03 6.51 -10.19
CA HIS A 301 0.13 5.60 -11.34
C HIS A 301 0.61 6.33 -12.61
N LEU A 302 0.18 7.57 -12.80
CA LEU A 302 0.65 8.40 -13.91
C LEU A 302 2.10 8.89 -13.70
N PHE A 303 2.49 9.18 -12.46
CA PHE A 303 3.82 9.69 -12.10
C PHE A 303 4.39 9.03 -10.83
N PRO A 304 4.84 7.77 -10.86
CA PRO A 304 5.22 7.05 -9.63
C PRO A 304 6.40 7.68 -8.87
N GLY A 305 7.24 8.43 -9.57
CA GLY A 305 8.37 9.16 -8.99
C GLY A 305 8.02 10.51 -8.36
N LEU A 306 6.78 11.01 -8.53
CA LEU A 306 6.36 12.32 -8.04
C LEU A 306 6.23 12.29 -6.51
N PRO A 307 6.89 13.20 -5.77
CA PRO A 307 6.88 13.15 -4.32
C PRO A 307 5.52 13.55 -3.73
N TYR A 308 5.12 12.90 -2.63
CA TYR A 308 3.78 13.09 -2.05
C TYR A 308 3.42 14.55 -1.76
N HIS A 309 4.37 15.36 -1.30
CA HIS A 309 4.16 16.76 -0.94
C HIS A 309 3.92 17.66 -2.18
N ALA A 310 4.22 17.19 -3.39
CA ALA A 310 3.97 17.89 -4.63
C ALA A 310 2.68 17.43 -5.35
N MET A 311 2.12 16.26 -4.98
CA MET A 311 0.95 15.68 -5.65
C MET A 311 -0.27 16.61 -5.68
N GLY A 312 -0.53 17.35 -4.60
CA GLY A 312 -1.64 18.32 -4.58
C GLY A 312 -1.45 19.48 -5.57
N LYS A 313 -0.20 19.93 -5.78
CA LYS A 313 0.13 20.97 -6.78
C LYS A 313 0.04 20.41 -8.20
N ALA A 314 0.53 19.19 -8.41
CA ALA A 314 0.42 18.49 -9.68
C ALA A 314 -1.04 18.28 -10.09
N HIS A 315 -1.88 17.79 -9.17
CA HIS A 315 -3.33 17.64 -9.38
C HIS A 315 -3.97 18.94 -9.89
N ARG A 316 -3.74 20.08 -9.21
CA ARG A 316 -4.30 21.37 -9.64
C ARG A 316 -3.86 21.77 -11.04
N ARG A 317 -2.57 21.64 -11.36
CA ARG A 317 -2.05 22.00 -12.69
C ARG A 317 -2.60 21.11 -13.81
N LEU A 318 -2.80 19.82 -13.54
CA LEU A 318 -3.39 18.89 -14.51
C LEU A 318 -4.87 19.22 -14.75
N MET A 319 -5.63 19.48 -13.69
CA MET A 319 -7.02 19.90 -13.81
C MET A 319 -7.14 21.23 -14.56
N GLU A 320 -6.29 22.21 -14.25
CA GLU A 320 -6.27 23.52 -14.93
C GLU A 320 -5.93 23.41 -16.42
N ARG A 321 -4.97 22.55 -16.78
CA ARG A 321 -4.52 22.39 -18.18
C ARG A 321 -5.49 21.59 -19.04
N PHE A 322 -6.08 20.52 -18.50
CA PHE A 322 -6.83 19.54 -19.30
C PHE A 322 -8.34 19.55 -19.08
N GLY A 323 -8.83 20.19 -18.02
CA GLY A 323 -10.25 20.27 -17.70
C GLY A 323 -10.87 18.97 -17.15
N ASP A 324 -12.18 19.06 -16.88
CA ASP A 324 -12.96 18.03 -16.17
C ASP A 324 -13.30 16.79 -17.02
N ASP A 325 -13.20 16.89 -18.34
CA ASP A 325 -13.45 15.78 -19.27
C ASP A 325 -12.15 15.03 -19.66
N SER A 326 -11.02 15.37 -19.04
CA SER A 326 -9.74 14.74 -19.36
C SER A 326 -9.63 13.30 -18.83
N PRO A 327 -8.78 12.45 -19.45
CA PRO A 327 -8.51 11.11 -18.92
C PRO A 327 -8.07 11.09 -17.46
N TYR A 328 -7.35 12.14 -17.00
CA TYR A 328 -6.99 12.31 -15.59
C TYR A 328 -8.19 12.62 -14.70
N ALA A 329 -9.10 13.48 -15.16
CA ALA A 329 -10.27 13.87 -14.40
C ALA A 329 -11.24 12.70 -14.16
N LEU A 330 -11.33 11.76 -15.10
CA LEU A 330 -12.14 10.54 -14.98
C LEU A 330 -11.69 9.61 -13.84
N ALA A 331 -10.43 9.70 -13.40
CA ALA A 331 -9.90 8.98 -12.24
C ALA A 331 -10.27 9.64 -10.89
N ASN A 332 -10.92 10.82 -10.90
CA ASN A 332 -11.26 11.56 -9.69
C ASN A 332 -12.64 11.18 -9.16
N HIS A 333 -12.69 10.89 -7.86
CA HIS A 333 -13.91 10.57 -7.13
C HIS A 333 -14.06 11.48 -5.92
N ALA A 334 -15.29 11.97 -5.71
CA ALA A 334 -15.58 12.91 -4.63
C ALA A 334 -15.48 12.29 -3.23
N ASN A 335 -15.70 10.98 -3.08
CA ASN A 335 -15.74 10.34 -1.77
C ASN A 335 -15.40 8.85 -1.78
N TYR A 336 -14.82 8.40 -0.65
CA TYR A 336 -14.46 7.01 -0.39
C TYR A 336 -15.68 6.07 -0.47
N PHE A 337 -16.78 6.46 0.18
CA PHE A 337 -17.96 5.60 0.28
C PHE A 337 -18.56 5.28 -1.10
N ALA A 338 -18.64 6.24 -2.01
CA ALA A 338 -19.16 6.03 -3.36
C ALA A 338 -18.30 5.04 -4.15
N VAL A 339 -16.98 5.11 -4.02
CA VAL A 339 -16.05 4.17 -4.66
C VAL A 339 -16.27 2.77 -4.12
N VAL A 340 -16.29 2.61 -2.80
CA VAL A 340 -16.51 1.32 -2.16
C VAL A 340 -17.91 0.77 -2.45
N THR A 341 -18.95 1.60 -2.48
CA THR A 341 -20.30 1.19 -2.88
C THR A 341 -20.32 0.64 -4.30
N ARG A 342 -19.63 1.27 -5.27
CA ARG A 342 -19.52 0.73 -6.63
C ARG A 342 -18.81 -0.61 -6.66
N LEU A 343 -17.73 -0.76 -5.88
CA LEU A 343 -17.02 -2.03 -5.74
C LEU A 343 -17.94 -3.14 -5.20
N PHE A 344 -18.69 -2.86 -4.13
CA PHE A 344 -19.65 -3.81 -3.57
C PHE A 344 -20.78 -4.14 -4.55
N GLN A 345 -21.28 -3.15 -5.31
CA GLN A 345 -22.30 -3.37 -6.33
C GLN A 345 -21.80 -4.29 -7.46
N GLY A 346 -20.56 -4.10 -7.92
CA GLY A 346 -19.92 -5.02 -8.88
C GLY A 346 -19.81 -6.44 -8.32
N ALA A 347 -19.33 -6.55 -7.07
CA ALA A 347 -19.18 -7.84 -6.39
C ALA A 347 -20.52 -8.54 -6.11
N ALA A 348 -21.60 -7.79 -5.89
CA ALA A 348 -22.94 -8.32 -5.68
C ALA A 348 -23.59 -8.81 -6.98
N ARG A 349 -23.26 -8.20 -8.12
CA ARG A 349 -23.76 -8.61 -9.45
C ARG A 349 -23.01 -9.79 -10.04
N THR A 350 -21.76 -10.03 -9.61
CA THR A 350 -20.92 -11.10 -10.15
C THR A 350 -21.31 -12.46 -9.56
N ARG A 351 -21.71 -13.40 -10.41
CA ARG A 351 -22.02 -14.77 -10.02
C ARG A 351 -20.75 -15.60 -9.80
N ALA A 352 -20.90 -16.72 -9.10
CA ALA A 352 -19.77 -17.59 -8.72
C ALA A 352 -19.05 -18.23 -9.92
N ASP A 353 -19.81 -18.60 -10.93
CA ASP A 353 -19.37 -19.15 -12.23
C ASP A 353 -18.67 -18.10 -13.10
N GLU A 354 -18.95 -16.82 -12.89
CA GLU A 354 -18.38 -15.69 -13.63
C GLU A 354 -17.21 -15.01 -12.89
N SER A 355 -16.75 -15.59 -11.78
CA SER A 355 -15.72 -14.99 -10.93
C SER A 355 -14.36 -14.89 -11.65
N ALA A 356 -13.80 -13.69 -11.75
CA ALA A 356 -12.45 -13.49 -12.28
C ALA A 356 -11.38 -14.21 -11.44
N ILE A 357 -11.60 -14.37 -10.13
CA ILE A 357 -10.68 -15.10 -9.24
C ILE A 357 -10.55 -16.59 -9.65
N ALA A 358 -11.60 -17.21 -10.19
CA ALA A 358 -11.52 -18.59 -10.66
C ALA A 358 -10.55 -18.72 -11.85
N VAL A 359 -10.59 -17.76 -12.77
CA VAL A 359 -9.66 -17.65 -13.90
C VAL A 359 -8.24 -17.42 -13.42
N TRP A 360 -8.06 -16.51 -12.45
CA TRP A 360 -6.74 -16.15 -11.93
C TRP A 360 -6.05 -17.34 -11.24
N ARG A 361 -6.79 -18.18 -10.53
CA ARG A 361 -6.26 -19.39 -9.91
C ARG A 361 -5.69 -20.41 -10.88
N GLN A 362 -6.22 -20.46 -12.11
CA GLN A 362 -5.77 -21.40 -13.13
C GLN A 362 -4.49 -20.92 -13.84
N GLN A 363 -4.19 -19.63 -13.76
CA GLN A 363 -3.07 -18.98 -14.46
C GLN A 363 -1.87 -18.67 -13.54
N ALA A 364 -2.00 -18.92 -12.23
CA ALA A 364 -1.02 -18.54 -11.20
C ALA A 364 -0.02 -19.63 -10.84
#